data_AF-N4XQR7-F1
#
_entry.id   AF-N4XQR7-F1
#
_cell.length_a   1.000
_cell.length_b   1.000
_cell.length_c   1.000
_cell.angle_alpha   90.00
_cell.angle_beta   90.00
_cell.angle_gamma   90.00
#
_symmetry.space_group_name_H-M   'P 1'
#
loop_
_entity.id
_entity.type
_entity.pdbx_description
1 polymer ?
#
loop_
_entity_poly.entity_id
_entity_poly.type
_entity_poly.pdbx_seq_one_letter_code
_entity_poly.pdbx_strand_id
1 'polypeptide(L)'
;MIQIHSTKHEPDPTLTHSFLISFIILQTIPWLRRTFRIKHLSSYLLNLLQSILRPIPPSPILTNPSPPDTALHNGIPYISLNSAYHHTLRQSWTNDPTKLYLESCFDPESPVNLATDFGIEGLCPVVKATEGDRFILRDGRGRYYLWDGWSGELRRFRERWTQGCKNKEEVVQGLVCEMTWAEADTDVVGRGR
;
A
#
# COMPACT_ATOMS: atom_id res chain seq x y z
N MET A 1 -22.12 -39.12 -50.53
CA MET A 1 -21.88 -37.78 -51.12
C MET A 1 -22.47 -36.77 -50.15
N ILE A 2 -21.64 -36.16 -49.29
CA ILE A 2 -22.07 -35.17 -48.29
C ILE A 2 -21.16 -33.95 -48.47
N GLN A 3 -21.78 -32.81 -48.76
CA GLN A 3 -21.13 -31.55 -49.10
C GLN A 3 -21.10 -30.69 -47.84
N ILE A 4 -19.90 -30.45 -47.28
CA ILE A 4 -19.72 -29.59 -46.11
C ILE A 4 -19.63 -28.15 -46.61
N HIS A 5 -20.69 -27.36 -46.39
CA HIS A 5 -20.67 -25.93 -46.63
C HIS A 5 -19.86 -25.23 -45.53
N SER A 6 -18.77 -24.58 -45.95
CA SER A 6 -17.96 -23.68 -45.12
C SER A 6 -18.71 -22.37 -44.91
N THR A 7 -19.09 -22.07 -43.66
CA THR A 7 -19.59 -20.74 -43.27
C THR A 7 -18.41 -19.91 -42.79
N LYS A 8 -17.96 -18.98 -43.65
CA LYS A 8 -17.10 -17.88 -43.22
C LYS A 8 -17.88 -17.02 -42.23
N HIS A 9 -17.39 -16.93 -41.01
CA HIS A 9 -17.91 -16.01 -40.00
C HIS A 9 -17.43 -14.60 -40.36
N GLU A 10 -18.33 -13.79 -40.89
CA GLU A 10 -18.09 -12.38 -41.18
C GLU A 10 -18.26 -11.59 -39.87
N PRO A 11 -17.29 -10.77 -39.44
CA PRO A 11 -17.40 -9.99 -38.21
C PRO A 11 -18.30 -8.78 -38.44
N ASP A 12 -19.35 -8.67 -37.63
CA ASP A 12 -20.33 -7.59 -37.67
C ASP A 12 -19.63 -6.22 -37.40
N PRO A 13 -19.69 -5.26 -38.35
CA PRO A 13 -18.98 -3.98 -38.26
C PRO A 13 -19.54 -3.04 -37.18
N THR A 14 -20.74 -3.34 -36.64
CA THR A 14 -21.38 -2.52 -35.61
C THR A 14 -20.86 -2.83 -34.20
N LEU A 15 -20.53 -4.10 -33.93
CA LEU A 15 -19.98 -4.52 -32.63
C LEU A 15 -18.52 -4.08 -32.46
N THR A 16 -17.72 -4.16 -33.53
CA THR A 16 -16.32 -3.72 -33.53
C THR A 16 -16.16 -2.22 -33.27
N HIS A 17 -17.11 -1.39 -33.71
CA HIS A 17 -17.14 0.04 -33.39
C HIS A 17 -17.41 0.33 -31.91
N SER A 18 -18.31 -0.42 -31.27
CA SER A 18 -18.69 -0.18 -29.87
C SER A 18 -17.57 -0.53 -28.88
N PHE A 19 -16.77 -1.57 -29.19
CA PHE A 19 -15.60 -1.93 -28.40
C PHE A 19 -14.45 -0.91 -28.55
N LEU A 20 -14.19 -0.41 -29.76
CA LEU A 20 -13.16 0.61 -29.98
C LEU A 20 -13.48 1.94 -29.28
N ILE A 21 -14.75 2.37 -29.28
CA ILE A 21 -15.18 3.58 -28.58
C ILE A 21 -15.04 3.42 -27.06
N SER A 22 -15.43 2.27 -26.49
CA SER A 22 -15.26 2.00 -25.06
C SER A 22 -13.78 1.91 -24.64
N PHE A 23 -12.91 1.38 -25.51
CA PHE A 23 -11.48 1.29 -25.27
C PHE A 23 -10.79 2.65 -25.32
N ILE A 24 -11.21 3.54 -26.22
CA ILE A 24 -10.70 4.92 -26.30
C ILE A 24 -11.16 5.76 -25.10
N ILE A 25 -12.40 5.57 -24.63
CA ILE A 25 -12.90 6.26 -23.43
C ILE A 25 -12.14 5.79 -22.16
N LEU A 26 -11.83 4.49 -22.03
CA LEU A 26 -11.06 3.99 -20.88
C LEU A 26 -9.59 4.46 -20.88
N GLN A 27 -8.97 4.63 -22.06
CA GLN A 27 -7.56 4.99 -22.20
C GLN A 27 -7.29 6.50 -22.14
N THR A 28 -8.28 7.36 -22.39
CA THR A 28 -8.10 8.82 -22.48
C THR A 28 -8.41 9.59 -21.18
N ILE A 29 -9.05 8.96 -20.20
CA ILE A 29 -9.47 9.62 -18.95
C ILE A 29 -8.34 9.85 -17.90
N PRO A 30 -7.20 9.13 -17.87
CA PRO A 30 -6.14 9.44 -16.89
C PRO A 30 -5.38 10.75 -17.17
N TRP A 31 -5.46 11.30 -18.38
CA TRP A 31 -4.61 12.43 -18.80
C TRP A 31 -5.28 13.82 -18.68
N LEU A 32 -6.61 13.89 -18.52
CA LEU A 32 -7.33 15.17 -18.56
C LEU A 32 -7.51 15.87 -17.20
N ARG A 33 -7.06 15.28 -16.09
CA ARG A 33 -7.03 15.96 -14.77
C ARG A 33 -5.71 16.71 -14.49
N ARG A 34 -4.89 16.92 -15.53
CA ARG A 34 -3.54 17.50 -15.40
C ARG A 34 -3.49 19.04 -15.45
N THR A 35 -4.61 19.76 -15.53
CA THR A 35 -4.56 21.22 -15.60
C THR A 35 -5.70 21.87 -14.83
N PHE A 36 -5.50 22.26 -13.57
CA PHE A 36 -6.00 23.53 -13.05
C PHE A 36 -5.18 23.98 -11.82
N ARG A 37 -5.04 25.30 -11.70
CA ARG A 37 -3.93 26.06 -11.12
C ARG A 37 -4.02 26.32 -9.60
N ILE A 38 -2.83 26.45 -9.00
CA ILE A 38 -2.28 27.57 -8.18
C ILE A 38 -3.19 28.23 -7.13
N LYS A 39 -2.75 28.16 -5.86
CA LYS A 39 -2.61 29.20 -4.79
C LYS A 39 -2.52 28.42 -3.46
N HIS A 40 -1.49 28.51 -2.62
CA HIS A 40 -1.19 29.65 -1.77
C HIS A 40 0.16 29.39 -1.05
N LEU A 41 1.19 30.22 -1.31
CA LEU A 41 2.33 30.39 -0.41
C LEU A 41 1.83 31.11 0.84
N SER A 42 1.97 30.56 2.05
CA SER A 42 2.09 31.31 3.33
C SER A 42 1.88 30.41 4.54
N SER A 43 2.89 29.61 4.91
CA SER A 43 2.92 28.96 6.23
C SER A 43 4.34 28.79 6.79
N TYR A 44 5.36 28.87 5.94
CA TYR A 44 6.76 28.65 6.34
C TYR A 44 7.38 29.76 7.20
N LEU A 45 6.85 30.99 7.18
CA LEU A 45 7.42 32.11 7.95
C LEU A 45 6.88 32.23 9.39
N LEU A 46 5.73 31.61 9.71
CA LEU A 46 5.17 31.67 11.07
C LEU A 46 5.77 30.62 12.02
N ASN A 47 6.23 29.48 11.50
CA ASN A 47 6.82 28.42 12.33
C ASN A 47 8.27 28.73 12.76
N LEU A 48 8.95 29.62 12.05
CA LEU A 48 10.36 29.96 12.34
C LEU A 48 10.51 30.92 13.54
N LEU A 49 9.47 31.70 13.85
CA LEU A 49 9.45 32.62 14.99
C LEU A 49 9.02 31.96 16.32
N GLN A 50 8.36 30.81 16.28
CA GLN A 50 7.98 30.09 17.52
C GLN A 50 9.10 29.21 18.10
N SER A 51 10.15 28.91 17.34
CA SER A 51 11.23 28.02 17.82
C SER A 51 12.29 28.72 18.68
N ILE A 52 12.29 30.05 18.77
CA ILE A 52 13.35 30.83 19.45
C ILE A 52 13.05 31.05 20.95
N LEU A 53 11.82 30.81 21.41
CA LEU A 53 11.36 31.28 22.74
C LEU A 53 11.05 30.19 23.77
N ARG A 54 11.68 29.01 23.74
CA ARG A 54 11.56 28.04 24.85
C ARG A 54 12.90 27.50 25.35
N PRO A 55 13.23 27.72 26.64
CA PRO A 55 14.43 27.18 27.27
C PRO A 55 14.23 25.77 27.88
N ILE A 56 15.10 24.84 27.44
CA ILE A 56 15.81 23.67 28.06
C ILE A 56 15.06 22.65 29.00
N PRO A 57 15.61 21.43 29.28
CA PRO A 57 15.12 20.13 28.81
C PRO A 57 14.59 19.21 29.93
N PRO A 58 14.07 18.01 29.60
CA PRO A 58 14.79 16.81 30.06
C PRO A 58 14.80 15.63 29.05
N SER A 59 15.96 14.95 29.02
CA SER A 59 16.23 13.54 28.65
C SER A 59 15.82 12.98 27.27
N PRO A 60 16.63 12.07 26.68
CA PRO A 60 16.43 11.57 25.33
C PRO A 60 15.34 10.49 25.33
N ILE A 61 14.09 10.90 25.13
CA ILE A 61 13.11 9.97 24.58
C ILE A 61 13.46 9.87 23.10
N LEU A 62 13.87 8.68 22.68
CA LEU A 62 14.02 8.32 21.27
C LEU A 62 12.61 8.31 20.64
N THR A 63 12.00 9.48 20.48
CA THR A 63 10.81 9.64 19.64
C THR A 63 11.27 9.59 18.21
N ASN A 64 11.53 8.38 17.70
CA ASN A 64 11.39 8.19 16.27
C ASN A 64 9.91 8.46 15.96
N PRO A 65 9.54 9.41 15.08
CA PRO A 65 8.15 9.71 14.83
C PRO A 65 7.53 8.50 14.12
N SER A 66 6.91 7.60 14.89
CA SER A 66 5.98 6.63 14.32
C SER A 66 4.93 7.41 13.51
N PRO A 67 4.59 6.96 12.30
CA PRO A 67 3.53 7.59 11.51
C PRO A 67 2.29 7.85 12.37
N PRO A 68 1.55 8.95 12.17
CA PRO A 68 0.40 9.32 13.00
C PRO A 68 -0.73 8.28 13.02
N ASP A 69 -0.67 7.30 12.12
CA ASP A 69 -1.63 6.20 11.95
C ASP A 69 -1.19 4.89 12.65
N THR A 70 -0.05 4.89 13.33
CA THR A 70 0.49 3.71 14.00
C THR A 70 -0.18 3.50 15.35
N ALA A 71 -0.79 2.32 15.53
CA ALA A 71 -1.34 1.86 16.80
C ALA A 71 -0.38 0.86 17.45
N LEU A 72 -0.57 0.60 18.75
CA LEU A 72 0.21 -0.36 19.51
C LEU A 72 -0.67 -1.53 19.96
N HIS A 73 -0.15 -2.75 19.85
CA HIS A 73 -0.71 -3.93 20.48
C HIS A 73 0.42 -4.67 21.19
N ASN A 74 0.28 -4.90 22.51
CA ASN A 74 1.35 -5.40 23.39
C ASN A 74 2.66 -4.59 23.29
N GLY A 75 2.57 -3.28 23.02
CA GLY A 75 3.74 -2.41 22.83
C GLY A 75 4.38 -2.48 21.44
N ILE A 76 3.88 -3.35 20.55
CA ILE A 76 4.41 -3.53 19.20
C ILE A 76 3.60 -2.69 18.18
N PRO A 77 4.25 -1.91 17.30
CA PRO A 77 3.58 -1.06 16.34
C PRO A 77 2.96 -1.80 15.15
N TYR A 78 1.79 -1.35 14.74
CA TYR A 78 1.14 -1.76 13.48
C TYR A 78 0.31 -0.60 12.92
N ILE A 79 -0.05 -0.67 11.64
CA ILE A 79 -0.91 0.33 11.01
C ILE A 79 -2.37 -0.09 11.17
N SER A 80 -3.10 0.62 12.04
CA SER A 80 -4.53 0.36 12.24
C SER A 80 -5.35 0.95 11.09
N LEU A 81 -6.31 0.19 10.58
CA LEU A 81 -7.29 0.63 9.61
C LEU A 81 -8.59 1.01 10.34
N ASN A 82 -9.31 1.98 9.79
CA ASN A 82 -10.64 2.30 10.29
C ASN A 82 -11.58 1.09 10.09
N SER A 83 -12.37 0.75 11.11
CA SER A 83 -13.32 -0.36 11.10
C SER A 83 -14.30 -0.31 9.92
N ALA A 84 -14.63 0.90 9.45
CA ALA A 84 -15.45 1.10 8.25
C ALA A 84 -14.89 0.41 7.01
N TYR A 85 -13.58 0.16 6.92
CA TYR A 85 -12.91 -0.48 5.79
C TYR A 85 -12.67 -1.99 5.99
N HIS A 86 -13.04 -2.58 7.13
CA HIS A 86 -12.82 -4.01 7.35
C HIS A 86 -13.60 -4.89 6.34
N HIS A 87 -14.73 -4.41 5.83
CA HIS A 87 -15.49 -5.11 4.78
C HIS A 87 -14.73 -5.21 3.45
N THR A 88 -13.76 -4.32 3.18
CA THR A 88 -12.98 -4.33 1.94
C THR A 88 -11.86 -5.37 1.94
N LEU A 89 -11.57 -5.99 3.09
CA LEU A 89 -10.52 -7.00 3.24
C LEU A 89 -10.90 -8.38 2.63
N ARG A 90 -12.03 -8.45 1.90
CA ARG A 90 -12.51 -9.62 1.15
C ARG A 90 -12.61 -10.93 1.95
N GLN A 91 -12.71 -10.88 3.28
CA GLN A 91 -12.61 -12.03 4.21
C GLN A 91 -11.25 -12.78 4.18
N SER A 92 -10.47 -12.60 3.13
CA SER A 92 -9.15 -13.20 2.93
C SER A 92 -8.00 -12.41 3.58
N TRP A 93 -8.27 -11.24 4.17
CA TRP A 93 -7.30 -10.41 4.87
C TRP A 93 -7.83 -9.89 6.21
N THR A 94 -6.94 -9.55 7.13
CA THR A 94 -7.29 -9.04 8.45
C THR A 94 -6.35 -7.93 8.93
N ASN A 95 -6.91 -6.92 9.60
CA ASN A 95 -6.18 -5.90 10.37
C ASN A 95 -6.28 -6.16 11.89
N ASP A 96 -6.84 -7.30 12.30
CA ASP A 96 -6.96 -7.67 13.72
C ASP A 96 -5.56 -7.87 14.31
N PRO A 97 -5.12 -7.04 15.28
CA PRO A 97 -3.76 -7.07 15.78
C PRO A 97 -3.41 -8.41 16.45
N THR A 98 -4.40 -9.14 16.98
CA THR A 98 -4.19 -10.47 17.56
C THR A 98 -3.83 -11.54 16.51
N LYS A 99 -4.07 -11.24 15.23
CA LYS A 99 -3.82 -12.13 14.09
C LYS A 99 -2.67 -11.65 13.21
N LEU A 100 -2.04 -10.52 13.52
CA LEU A 100 -0.90 -9.99 12.76
C LEU A 100 0.45 -10.60 13.16
N TYR A 101 0.48 -11.51 14.14
CA TYR A 101 1.70 -12.18 14.61
C TYR A 101 2.83 -11.20 14.96
N LEU A 102 2.47 -10.11 15.64
CA LEU A 102 3.35 -8.98 15.90
C LEU A 102 4.63 -9.38 16.65
N GLU A 103 4.49 -10.22 17.67
CA GLU A 103 5.59 -10.71 18.52
C GLU A 103 6.61 -11.59 17.76
N SER A 104 6.25 -12.14 16.60
CA SER A 104 7.12 -13.08 15.87
C SER A 104 8.18 -12.37 15.01
N CYS A 105 7.78 -11.35 14.26
CA CYS A 105 8.65 -10.75 13.23
C CYS A 105 8.67 -9.22 13.24
N PHE A 106 7.80 -8.59 14.04
CA PHE A 106 7.62 -7.13 14.05
C PHE A 106 7.93 -6.49 15.40
N ASP A 107 8.32 -7.28 16.40
CA ASP A 107 8.76 -6.76 17.70
C ASP A 107 10.02 -5.89 17.53
N PRO A 108 9.95 -4.57 17.81
CA PRO A 108 11.11 -3.68 17.69
C PRO A 108 12.22 -3.99 18.70
N GLU A 109 11.89 -4.63 19.82
CA GLU A 109 12.88 -5.02 20.84
C GLU A 109 13.59 -6.33 20.47
N SER A 110 13.05 -7.09 19.51
CA SER A 110 13.72 -8.28 18.99
C SER A 110 14.91 -7.88 18.12
N PRO A 111 16.12 -8.45 18.35
CA PRO A 111 17.28 -8.22 17.48
C PRO A 111 17.09 -8.85 16.09
N VAL A 112 16.13 -9.77 15.95
CA VAL A 112 15.77 -10.43 14.69
C VAL A 112 14.34 -10.02 14.35
N ASN A 113 14.20 -8.80 13.83
CA ASN A 113 12.93 -8.29 13.31
C ASN A 113 13.06 -7.94 11.83
N LEU A 114 11.92 -7.91 11.14
CA LEU A 114 11.86 -7.75 9.68
C LEU A 114 12.38 -6.38 9.21
N ALA A 115 12.14 -5.32 9.99
CA ALA A 115 12.65 -3.99 9.69
C ALA A 115 14.19 -3.97 9.66
N THR A 116 14.82 -4.67 10.60
CA THR A 116 16.28 -4.78 10.71
C THR A 116 16.85 -5.68 9.62
N ASP A 117 16.24 -6.84 9.34
CA ASP A 117 16.72 -7.78 8.30
C ASP A 117 16.75 -7.17 6.90
N PHE A 118 15.81 -6.28 6.59
CA PHE A 118 15.75 -5.57 5.30
C PHE A 118 16.36 -4.16 5.34
N GLY A 119 16.79 -3.66 6.51
CA GLY A 119 17.27 -2.29 6.67
C GLY A 119 16.22 -1.22 6.31
N ILE A 120 14.95 -1.48 6.61
CA ILE A 120 13.82 -0.59 6.30
C ILE A 120 13.25 0.00 7.59
N GLU A 121 13.52 1.27 7.80
CA GLU A 121 13.06 2.01 8.98
C GLU A 121 11.53 2.11 9.04
N GLY A 122 10.98 1.81 10.22
CA GLY A 122 9.55 1.95 10.51
C GLY A 122 8.66 0.95 9.77
N LEU A 123 9.21 -0.17 9.29
CA LEU A 123 8.44 -1.22 8.62
C LEU A 123 7.47 -1.88 9.60
N CYS A 124 6.18 -1.63 9.41
CA CYS A 124 5.11 -2.12 10.27
C CYS A 124 4.09 -2.94 9.46
N PRO A 125 3.44 -3.94 10.07
CA PRO A 125 2.36 -4.67 9.43
C PRO A 125 1.09 -3.81 9.32
N VAL A 126 0.39 -3.95 8.20
CA VAL A 126 -0.89 -3.31 7.93
C VAL A 126 -1.99 -4.36 7.93
N VAL A 127 -1.90 -5.36 7.07
CA VAL A 127 -2.86 -6.48 7.04
C VAL A 127 -2.14 -7.80 6.80
N LYS A 128 -2.72 -8.88 7.32
CA LYS A 128 -2.28 -10.26 7.05
C LYS A 128 -3.36 -10.98 6.24
N ALA A 129 -2.96 -11.83 5.30
CA ALA A 129 -3.88 -12.79 4.70
C ALA A 129 -4.43 -13.73 5.79
N THR A 130 -5.74 -13.98 5.80
CA THR A 130 -6.34 -14.90 6.78
C THR A 130 -5.86 -16.33 6.57
N GLU A 131 -5.59 -16.70 5.32
CA GLU A 131 -4.95 -17.95 4.93
C GLU A 131 -3.47 -17.73 4.55
N GLY A 132 -2.58 -18.54 5.14
CA GLY A 132 -1.13 -18.44 4.93
C GLY A 132 -0.47 -17.27 5.65
N ASP A 133 0.78 -16.99 5.30
CA ASP A 133 1.65 -16.02 6.00
C ASP A 133 2.06 -14.85 5.10
N ARG A 134 1.11 -14.32 4.33
CA ARG A 134 1.33 -13.11 3.52
C ARG A 134 0.89 -11.85 4.27
N PHE A 135 1.70 -10.81 4.19
CA PHE A 135 1.48 -9.55 4.87
C PHE A 135 1.62 -8.36 3.91
N ILE A 136 0.73 -7.38 4.02
CA ILE A 136 0.98 -6.03 3.49
C ILE A 136 1.62 -5.22 4.61
N LEU A 137 2.77 -4.63 4.33
CA LEU A 137 3.54 -3.82 5.25
C LEU A 137 3.63 -2.37 4.75
N ARG A 138 3.94 -1.44 5.65
CA ARG A 138 4.20 -0.04 5.35
C ARG A 138 5.43 0.44 6.11
N ASP A 139 6.33 1.15 5.44
CA ASP A 139 7.51 1.74 6.09
C ASP A 139 7.23 3.16 6.64
N GLY A 140 8.23 3.73 7.34
CA GLY A 140 8.15 5.09 7.87
C GLY A 140 8.05 6.19 6.79
N ARG A 141 8.38 5.87 5.53
CA ARG A 141 8.25 6.76 4.37
C ARG A 141 6.91 6.62 3.64
N GLY A 142 6.04 5.73 4.12
CA GLY A 142 4.73 5.46 3.54
C GLY A 142 4.74 4.58 2.29
N ARG A 143 5.84 3.88 2.00
CA ARG A 143 5.92 2.88 0.93
C ARG A 143 5.31 1.57 1.41
N TYR A 144 4.69 0.84 0.50
CA TYR A 144 4.00 -0.41 0.79
C TYR A 144 4.75 -1.62 0.23
N TYR A 145 4.66 -2.74 0.95
CA TYR A 145 5.37 -3.97 0.63
C TYR A 145 4.45 -5.16 0.79
N LEU A 146 4.69 -6.20 -0.01
CA LEU A 146 4.17 -7.54 0.19
C LEU A 146 5.30 -8.40 0.76
N TRP A 147 5.08 -8.97 1.93
CA TRP A 147 6.00 -9.93 2.52
C TRP A 147 5.34 -11.31 2.56
N ASP A 148 6.10 -12.32 2.16
CA ASP A 148 5.72 -13.72 2.28
C ASP A 148 6.56 -14.35 3.40
N GLY A 149 5.92 -14.71 4.51
CA GLY A 149 6.58 -15.31 5.66
C GLY A 149 7.10 -16.72 5.41
N TRP A 150 6.60 -17.43 4.40
CA TRP A 150 7.07 -18.77 4.05
C TRP A 150 8.35 -18.72 3.22
N SER A 151 8.37 -17.89 2.16
CA SER A 151 9.59 -17.73 1.34
C SER A 151 10.60 -16.77 1.95
N GLY A 152 10.16 -15.90 2.87
CA GLY A 152 10.94 -14.80 3.41
C GLY A 152 11.18 -13.66 2.40
N GLU A 153 10.52 -13.70 1.24
CA GLU A 153 10.70 -12.70 0.20
C GLU A 153 9.91 -11.43 0.51
N LEU A 154 10.58 -10.28 0.41
CA LEU A 154 9.95 -8.97 0.52
C LEU A 154 9.92 -8.31 -0.87
N ARG A 155 8.73 -7.85 -1.25
CA ARG A 155 8.46 -7.23 -2.54
C ARG A 155 7.86 -5.85 -2.31
N ARG A 156 8.39 -4.82 -2.97
CA ARG A 156 7.88 -3.45 -2.89
C ARG A 156 6.81 -3.23 -3.94
N PHE A 157 5.65 -2.73 -3.56
CA PHE A 157 4.65 -2.26 -4.52
C PHE A 157 5.13 -0.99 -5.22
N ARG A 158 4.96 -0.93 -6.54
CA ARG A 158 5.31 0.27 -7.31
C ARG A 158 4.39 1.44 -6.99
N GLU A 159 4.89 2.65 -7.20
CA GLU A 159 4.23 3.89 -6.81
C GLU A 159 2.83 4.03 -7.42
N ARG A 160 2.58 3.47 -8.60
CA ARG A 160 1.27 3.49 -9.27
C ARG A 160 0.13 2.92 -8.42
N TRP A 161 0.43 2.02 -7.47
CA TRP A 161 -0.57 1.44 -6.55
C TRP A 161 -0.89 2.34 -5.36
N THR A 162 -0.05 3.35 -5.11
CA THR A 162 -0.17 4.27 -3.97
C THR A 162 -0.48 5.70 -4.41
N GLN A 163 -0.16 6.04 -5.66
CA GLN A 163 -0.26 7.38 -6.20
C GLN A 163 -1.73 7.78 -6.38
N GLY A 164 -2.11 8.94 -5.83
CA GLY A 164 -3.46 9.49 -5.95
C GLY A 164 -4.44 8.95 -4.90
N CYS A 165 -4.07 7.95 -4.11
CA CYS A 165 -4.85 7.53 -2.94
C CYS A 165 -4.84 8.62 -1.87
N LYS A 166 -5.99 8.88 -1.25
CA LYS A 166 -6.18 9.94 -0.26
C LYS A 166 -5.67 9.55 1.11
N ASN A 167 -5.72 8.25 1.43
CA ASN A 167 -5.37 7.71 2.73
C ASN A 167 -4.89 6.25 2.61
N LYS A 168 -4.41 5.71 3.73
CA LYS A 168 -3.89 4.35 3.83
C LYS A 168 -4.94 3.29 3.53
N GLU A 169 -6.20 3.55 3.87
CA GLU A 169 -7.31 2.63 3.67
C GLU A 169 -7.61 2.42 2.18
N GLU A 170 -7.59 3.49 1.39
CA GLU A 170 -7.78 3.43 -0.07
C GLU A 170 -6.64 2.64 -0.75
N VAL A 171 -5.39 2.82 -0.28
CA VAL A 171 -4.25 2.02 -0.76
C VAL A 171 -4.46 0.55 -0.46
N VAL A 172 -4.75 0.20 0.79
CA VAL A 172 -4.93 -1.21 1.20
C VAL A 172 -6.12 -1.84 0.48
N GLN A 173 -7.23 -1.11 0.32
CA GLN A 173 -8.37 -1.57 -0.44
C GLN A 173 -7.99 -1.88 -1.90
N GLY A 174 -7.24 -0.99 -2.55
CA GLY A 174 -6.77 -1.22 -3.92
C GLY A 174 -5.86 -2.45 -4.02
N LEU A 175 -4.88 -2.54 -3.13
CA LEU A 175 -3.94 -3.68 -3.08
C LEU A 175 -4.65 -5.01 -2.82
N VAL A 176 -5.57 -5.07 -1.86
CA VAL A 176 -6.29 -6.31 -1.53
C VAL A 176 -7.28 -6.69 -2.64
N CYS A 177 -7.97 -5.70 -3.24
CA CYS A 177 -8.93 -5.97 -4.30
C CYS A 177 -8.26 -6.46 -5.59
N GLU A 178 -7.08 -5.93 -5.90
CA GLU A 178 -6.35 -6.21 -7.13
C GLU A 178 -5.06 -7.02 -6.84
N MET A 179 -5.04 -7.80 -5.77
CA MET A 179 -3.83 -8.45 -5.24
C MET A 179 -3.03 -9.20 -6.31
N THR A 180 -3.67 -9.97 -7.19
CA THR A 180 -2.99 -10.68 -8.27
C THR A 180 -2.21 -9.74 -9.20
N TRP A 181 -2.80 -8.60 -9.56
CA TRP A 181 -2.17 -7.60 -10.41
C TRP A 181 -1.12 -6.78 -9.65
N ALA A 182 -1.40 -6.48 -8.38
CA ALA A 182 -0.50 -5.74 -7.51
C ALA A 182 0.77 -6.52 -7.25
N GLU A 183 0.64 -7.80 -6.93
CA GLU A 183 1.75 -8.72 -6.69
C GLU A 183 2.65 -8.88 -7.93
N ALA A 184 2.06 -9.02 -9.11
CA ALA A 184 2.79 -9.12 -10.38
C ALA A 184 3.56 -7.84 -10.74
N ASP A 185 3.24 -6.71 -10.11
CA ASP A 185 3.89 -5.43 -10.32
C ASP A 185 4.57 -4.94 -9.02
N THR A 186 5.49 -5.76 -8.58
CA THR A 186 6.37 -5.47 -7.45
C THR A 186 7.83 -5.59 -7.86
N ASP A 187 8.71 -4.94 -7.10
CA ASP A 187 10.14 -5.08 -7.22
C ASP A 187 10.67 -5.83 -5.99
N VAL A 188 11.48 -6.88 -6.21
CA VAL A 188 12.09 -7.66 -5.12
C VAL A 188 13.04 -6.77 -4.32
N VAL A 189 12.92 -6.80 -3.00
CA VAL A 189 13.77 -6.04 -2.08
C VAL A 189 14.87 -6.96 -1.55
N GLY A 190 16.12 -6.58 -1.82
CA GLY A 190 17.28 -7.28 -1.24
C GLY A 190 17.36 -7.05 0.26
N ARG A 191 17.91 -8.02 0.99
CA ARG A 191 18.21 -7.84 2.42
C ARG A 191 19.25 -6.76 2.63
N GLY A 192 19.09 -5.99 3.71
CA GLY A 192 20.04 -4.95 4.11
C GLY A 192 21.18 -5.59 4.88
N ARG A 193 22.25 -5.98 4.20
CA ARG A 193 23.54 -6.30 4.83
C ARG A 193 24.51 -5.14 4.63
#